data_AF-A0A9X5REF2-F1
#
_entry.id   AF-A0A9X5REF2-F1
#
_cell.length_a   1.000
_cell.length_b   1.000
_cell.length_c   1.000
_cell.angle_alpha   90.00
_cell.angle_beta   90.00
_cell.angle_gamma   90.00
#
_symmetry.space_group_name_H-M   'P 1'
#
loop_
_entity.id
_entity.type
_entity.pdbx_description
1 polymer ?
#
loop_
_entity_poly.entity_id
_entity_poly.type
_entity_poly.pdbx_seq_one_letter_code
_entity_poly.pdbx_strand_id
1 'polypeptide(L)'
;MRKNVTNFILMFVLPIFLIGMGIGVIGGFIAQWLVQVFELYEDKSKYKMVFWVFVFIGTFMGGIGGIQALFQFIRLRNSDRSE
;
A
#
# COMPACT_ATOMS: atom_id res chain seq x y z
N MET A 1 -19.69 -18.65 4.97
CA MET A 1 -19.61 -17.37 4.21
C MET A 1 -18.54 -16.41 4.73
N ARG A 2 -18.55 -15.99 6.02
CA ARG A 2 -17.50 -15.11 6.58
C ARG A 2 -16.09 -15.73 6.54
N LYS A 3 -15.93 -17.00 6.92
CA LYS A 3 -14.62 -17.68 7.01
C LYS A 3 -13.78 -17.64 5.71
N ASN A 4 -14.38 -17.82 4.53
CA ASN A 4 -13.64 -17.77 3.26
C ASN A 4 -13.22 -16.35 2.86
N VAL A 5 -14.03 -15.33 3.19
CA VAL A 5 -13.67 -13.93 2.93
C VAL A 5 -12.58 -13.48 3.88
N THR A 6 -12.67 -13.85 5.17
CA THR A 6 -11.63 -13.56 6.16
C THR A 6 -10.29 -14.22 5.80
N ASN A 7 -10.29 -15.48 5.37
CA ASN A 7 -9.06 -16.14 4.92
C ASN A 7 -8.46 -15.49 3.66
N PHE A 8 -9.29 -15.10 2.69
CA PHE A 8 -8.81 -14.41 1.49
C PHE A 8 -8.18 -13.05 1.82
N ILE A 9 -8.83 -12.27 2.70
CA ILE A 9 -8.29 -10.99 3.17
C ILE A 9 -6.95 -11.20 3.88
N LEU A 10 -6.83 -12.22 4.74
CA LEU A 10 -5.59 -12.51 5.46
C LEU A 10 -4.46 -13.03 4.55
N MET A 11 -4.78 -13.82 3.52
CA MET A 11 -3.76 -14.39 2.62
C MET A 11 -3.32 -13.43 1.50
N PHE A 12 -4.18 -12.51 1.06
CA PHE A 12 -3.90 -11.70 -0.13
C PHE A 12 -3.96 -10.21 0.15
N VAL A 13 -5.04 -9.72 0.77
CA VAL A 13 -5.22 -8.28 0.98
C VAL A 13 -4.24 -7.74 2.02
N LEU A 14 -4.09 -8.45 3.16
CA LEU A 14 -3.19 -8.04 4.24
C LEU A 14 -1.72 -8.02 3.78
N PRO A 15 -1.18 -9.05 3.11
CA PRO A 15 0.22 -9.02 2.65
C PRO A 15 0.47 -7.94 1.59
N ILE A 16 -0.45 -7.75 0.63
CA ILE A 16 -0.31 -6.69 -0.39
C ILE A 16 -0.32 -5.31 0.26
N PHE A 17 -1.18 -5.10 1.25
CA PHE A 17 -1.23 -3.85 2.01
C PHE A 17 0.06 -3.61 2.81
N LEU A 18 0.57 -4.65 3.49
CA LEU A 18 1.84 -4.57 4.24
C LEU A 18 3.04 -4.31 3.31
N ILE A 19 3.08 -4.94 2.13
CA ILE A 19 4.10 -4.69 1.11
C ILE A 19 4.02 -3.25 0.60
N GLY A 20 2.82 -2.75 0.29
CA GLY A 20 2.60 -1.37 -0.14
C GLY A 20 3.05 -0.35 0.91
N MET A 21 2.72 -0.58 2.19
CA MET A 21 3.26 0.23 3.29
C MET A 21 4.78 0.12 3.40
N GLY A 22 5.35 -1.08 3.29
CA GLY A 22 6.80 -1.28 3.32
C GLY A 22 7.53 -0.49 2.22
N ILE A 23 7.03 -0.55 0.99
CA ILE A 23 7.56 0.23 -0.14
C ILE A 23 7.42 1.73 0.12
N GLY A 24 6.28 2.19 0.64
CA GLY A 24 6.06 3.60 0.99
C GLY A 24 7.00 4.11 2.08
N VAL A 25 7.23 3.33 3.14
CA VAL A 25 8.15 3.66 4.24
C VAL A 25 9.60 3.67 3.76
N ILE A 26 10.03 2.66 3.01
CA ILE A 26 11.38 2.58 2.46
C ILE A 26 11.62 3.73 1.46
N GLY A 27 10.67 3.99 0.57
CA GLY A 27 10.73 5.09 -0.38
C GLY A 27 10.78 6.46 0.31
N GLY A 28 9.96 6.66 1.35
CA GLY A 28 10.00 7.88 2.17
C GLY A 28 11.34 8.04 2.90
N PHE A 29 11.90 6.96 3.45
CA PHE A 29 13.20 6.99 4.11
C PHE A 29 14.33 7.33 3.14
N ILE A 30 14.35 6.70 1.95
CA ILE A 30 15.32 7.01 0.89
C ILE A 30 15.18 8.46 0.42
N ALA A 31 13.95 8.97 0.26
CA ALA A 31 13.70 10.36 -0.10
C ALA A 31 14.22 11.32 0.98
N GLN A 32 13.95 11.04 2.26
CA GLN A 32 14.47 11.85 3.36
C GLN A 32 16.01 11.83 3.39
N TRP A 33 16.62 10.67 3.16
CA TRP A 33 18.07 10.51 3.11
C TRP A 33 18.70 11.26 1.93
N LEU A 34 18.15 11.14 0.73
CA LEU A 34 18.60 11.88 -0.46
C LEU A 34 18.55 13.40 -0.22
N VAL A 35 17.45 13.91 0.31
CA VAL A 35 17.31 15.35 0.56
C VAL A 35 18.30 15.83 1.63
N GLN A 36 18.63 15.01 2.63
CA GLN A 36 19.68 15.33 3.61
C GLN A 36 21.08 15.34 2.98
N VAL A 37 21.40 14.34 2.16
CA VAL A 37 22.70 14.22 1.47
C VAL A 37 22.93 15.36 0.48
N PHE A 38 21.88 15.81 -0.21
CA PHE A 38 21.96 16.89 -1.19
C PHE A 38 21.67 18.28 -0.62
N GLU A 39 21.46 18.42 0.70
CA GLU A 39 21.04 19.67 1.37
C GLU A 39 19.91 20.42 0.61
N LEU A 40 18.98 19.65 0.02
CA LEU A 40 18.07 20.19 -1.01
C LEU A 40 17.07 21.22 -0.44
N TYR A 41 16.91 21.31 0.88
CA TYR A 41 16.05 22.28 1.55
C TYR A 41 16.71 22.86 2.80
N GLU A 42 16.75 24.19 2.94
CA GLU A 42 17.20 24.84 4.19
C GLU A 42 16.28 24.54 5.39
N ASP A 43 15.00 24.23 5.14
CA ASP A 43 13.98 24.06 6.17
C ASP A 43 13.65 22.58 6.46
N LYS A 44 13.98 22.14 7.68
CA LYS A 44 13.72 20.79 8.22
C LYS A 44 12.26 20.36 8.14
N SER A 45 11.32 21.29 8.02
CA SER A 45 9.88 21.02 7.87
C SER A 45 9.55 20.29 6.55
N LYS A 46 10.18 20.69 5.45
CA LYS A 46 9.89 20.13 4.11
C LYS A 46 10.28 18.66 3.98
N TYR A 47 11.32 18.23 4.72
CA TYR A 47 11.77 16.84 4.79
C TYR A 47 10.69 15.90 5.32
N LYS A 48 10.00 16.31 6.40
CA LYS A 48 8.92 15.51 6.99
C LYS A 48 7.73 15.42 6.04
N MET A 49 7.40 16.50 5.34
CA MET A 49 6.30 16.51 4.38
C MET A 49 6.55 15.52 3.23
N VAL A 50 7.75 15.49 2.65
CA VAL A 50 8.11 14.57 1.56
C VAL A 50 8.03 13.11 2.02
N PHE A 51 8.57 12.79 3.20
CA PHE A 51 8.45 11.45 3.80
C PHE A 51 6.98 11.00 3.90
N TRP A 52 6.13 11.85 4.46
CA TRP A 52 4.70 11.54 4.64
C TRP A 52 3.96 11.40 3.31
N VAL A 53 4.34 12.14 2.27
CA VAL A 53 3.76 11.99 0.92
C VAL A 53 4.06 10.60 0.35
N PHE A 54 5.30 10.12 0.44
CA PHE A 54 5.66 8.79 -0.05
C PHE A 54 4.98 7.67 0.75
N VAL A 55 4.89 7.81 2.07
CA VAL A 55 4.14 6.88 2.93
C VAL A 55 2.66 6.86 2.55
N PHE A 56 2.07 8.03 2.31
CA PHE A 56 0.67 8.14 1.89
C PHE A 56 0.43 7.46 0.54
N ILE A 57 1.26 7.74 -0.46
CA ILE A 57 1.16 7.13 -1.79
C ILE A 57 1.30 5.60 -1.73
N GLY A 58 2.30 5.09 -1.01
CA GLY A 58 2.51 3.65 -0.87
C GLY A 58 1.34 2.94 -0.18
N THR A 59 0.78 3.56 0.86
CA THR A 59 -0.41 3.04 1.56
C THR A 59 -1.64 3.07 0.65
N PHE A 60 -1.83 4.14 -0.12
CA PHE A 60 -2.98 4.29 -1.02
C PHE A 60 -2.92 3.28 -2.18
N MET A 61 -1.75 3.10 -2.79
CA MET A 61 -1.54 2.09 -3.85
C MET A 61 -1.74 0.66 -3.32
N GLY A 62 -1.21 0.35 -2.14
CA GLY A 62 -1.42 -0.95 -1.49
C GLY A 62 -2.91 -1.21 -1.18
N GLY A 63 -3.62 -0.18 -0.72
CA GLY A 63 -5.07 -0.24 -0.48
C GLY A 63 -5.88 -0.48 -1.76
N ILE A 64 -5.59 0.27 -2.84
CA ILE A 64 -6.26 0.09 -4.14
C ILE A 64 -6.00 -1.32 -4.68
N GLY A 65 -4.76 -1.80 -4.64
CA GLY A 65 -4.43 -3.17 -5.06
C GLY A 65 -5.17 -4.24 -4.27
N GLY A 66 -5.29 -4.06 -2.95
CA GLY A 66 -6.07 -4.95 -2.09
C GLY A 66 -7.57 -4.97 -2.41
N ILE A 67 -8.17 -3.81 -2.69
CA ILE A 67 -9.58 -3.69 -3.08
C ILE A 67 -9.84 -4.32 -4.45
N GLN A 68 -8.94 -4.12 -5.41
CA GLN A 68 -9.05 -4.75 -6.73
C GLN A 68 -9.00 -6.27 -6.63
N ALA A 69 -8.08 -6.82 -5.84
CA ALA A 69 -7.99 -8.26 -5.59
C ALA A 69 -9.28 -8.81 -4.96
N LEU A 70 -9.88 -8.07 -4.01
CA LEU A 70 -11.15 -8.44 -3.38
C LEU A 70 -12.31 -8.44 -4.39
N PHE A 71 -12.39 -7.43 -5.25
CA PHE A 71 -13.41 -7.36 -6.29
C PHE A 71 -13.28 -8.49 -7.31
N GLN A 72 -12.06 -8.80 -7.75
CA GLN A 72 -11.80 -9.92 -8.66
C GLN A 72 -12.20 -11.26 -8.02
N PHE A 73 -11.92 -11.47 -6.73
CA PHE A 73 -12.32 -12.67 -6.02
C PHE A 73 -13.84 -12.84 -5.91
N ILE A 74 -14.57 -11.75 -5.61
CA ILE A 74 -16.05 -11.78 -5.58
C ILE A 74 -16.60 -12.09 -6.97
N ARG A 75 -16.04 -11.48 -8.03
CA ARG A 75 -16.47 -11.70 -9.42
C ARG A 75 -16.23 -13.15 -9.87
N LEU A 76 -15.05 -13.70 -9.64
CA LEU A 76 -14.71 -15.10 -9.95
C LEU A 76 -15.67 -16.07 -9.27
N ARG A 77 -15.93 -15.89 -7.97
CA ARG A 77 -16.88 -16.73 -7.24
C ARG A 77 -18.30 -16.67 -7.81
N ASN A 78 -18.75 -15.50 -8.25
CA ASN A 78 -20.11 -15.36 -8.78
C ASN A 78 -20.27 -16.03 -10.15
N SER A 79 -19.23 -16.08 -10.98
CA SER A 79 -19.21 -16.86 -12.22
C SER A 79 -19.20 -18.37 -11.98
N ASP A 80 -18.47 -18.83 -10.97
CA ASP A 80 -18.36 -20.25 -10.58
C ASP A 80 -19.66 -20.82 -9.98
N ARG A 81 -20.62 -19.95 -9.66
CA ARG A 81 -21.92 -20.32 -9.06
C ARG A 81 -23.07 -20.36 -10.07
N SER A 82 -22.81 -19.96 -11.31
CA SER A 82 -23.78 -19.92 -12.41
C SER A 82 -23.67 -21.09 -13.40
N GLU A 83 -22.73 -22.00 -13.17
CA GLU A 83 -22.68 -23.36 -13.75
C GLU A 83 -23.22 -24.38 -12.75
#